data_AF-A0A1U9NMN8-F1
#
_entry.id   AF-A0A1U9NMN8-F1
#
_cell.length_a   1.000
_cell.length_b   1.000
_cell.length_c   1.000
_cell.angle_alpha   90.00
_cell.angle_beta   90.00
_cell.angle_gamma   90.00
#
_symmetry.space_group_name_H-M   'P 1'
#
loop_
_entity.id
_entity.type
_entity.pdbx_description
1 polymer ?
#
loop_
_entity_poly.entity_id
_entity_poly.type
_entity_poly.pdbx_seq_one_letter_code
_entity_poly.pdbx_strand_id
1 'polypeptide(L)' 'MTLVQLCKPEYAADILTTDRHTSCFMPCTMSVWEDDSGKVYLSKINLGLMGKMFGGNIAKVMGGQVVKDEHEILKGLLKE' A
#
# COMPACT_ATOMS: atom_id res chain seq x y z
N MET A 1 -10.59 -4.07 14.91
CA MET A 1 -9.74 -3.68 13.77
C MET A 1 -8.48 -4.52 13.81
N THR A 2 -8.08 -5.06 12.66
CA THR A 2 -6.88 -5.87 12.47
C THR A 2 -6.03 -5.26 11.37
N LEU A 3 -4.73 -5.05 11.64
CA LEU A 3 -3.79 -4.56 10.63
C LEU A 3 -3.04 -5.73 10.00
N VAL A 4 -3.05 -5.79 8.68
CA VAL A 4 -2.28 -6.74 7.88
C VAL A 4 -1.14 -5.97 7.23
N GLN A 5 0.08 -6.39 7.52
CA GLN A 5 1.29 -5.72 7.05
C GLN A 5 2.07 -6.66 6.12
N LEU A 6 2.35 -6.18 4.92
CA LEU A 6 3.05 -6.92 3.88
C LEU A 6 4.21 -6.07 3.35
N CYS A 7 5.36 -6.71 3.15
CA CYS A 7 6.55 -6.05 2.63
C CYS A 7 7.27 -6.95 1.64
N LYS A 8 7.56 -6.39 0.47
CA LYS A 8 8.54 -6.94 -0.47
C LYS A 8 9.86 -6.20 -0.25
N PRO A 9 10.85 -6.84 0.41
CA PRO A 9 12.04 -6.15 0.89
C PRO A 9 12.80 -5.38 -0.21
N GLU A 10 12.80 -5.91 -1.43
CA GLU A 10 13.49 -5.30 -2.57
C GLU A 10 12.90 -3.93 -2.93
N TYR A 11 11.57 -3.79 -2.88
CA TYR A 11 10.89 -2.51 -3.14
C TYR A 11 11.12 -1.50 -2.03
N ALA A 12 11.08 -1.96 -0.78
CA ALA A 12 11.38 -1.11 0.37
C ALA A 12 12.83 -0.63 0.33
N ALA A 13 13.78 -1.51 0.00
CA ALA A 13 15.20 -1.16 -0.10
C ALA A 13 15.45 -0.14 -1.23
N ASP A 14 14.84 -0.31 -2.41
CA ASP A 14 14.97 0.63 -3.53
C ASP A 14 14.51 2.04 -3.11
N ILE A 15 13.28 2.15 -2.57
CA ILE A 15 12.72 3.43 -2.14
C ILE A 15 13.52 4.02 -0.97
N LEU A 16 13.80 3.25 0.08
CA LEU A 16 14.46 3.77 1.29
C LEU A 16 15.94 4.12 1.06
N THR A 17 16.54 3.67 -0.04
CA THR A 17 17.89 4.10 -0.40
C THR A 17 17.90 5.58 -0.83
N THR A 18 16.88 6.02 -1.55
CA THR A 18 16.76 7.41 -2.06
C THR A 18 15.87 8.30 -1.20
N ASP A 19 14.82 7.74 -0.60
CA ASP A 19 13.68 8.46 -0.03
C ASP A 19 13.32 7.97 1.39
N ARG A 20 14.29 7.96 2.31
CA ARG A 20 14.12 7.45 3.70
C ARG A 20 12.93 8.04 4.48
N HIS A 21 12.50 9.25 4.13
CA HIS A 21 11.38 9.93 4.76
C HIS A 21 10.04 9.20 4.54
N THR A 22 9.95 8.30 3.54
CA THR A 22 8.76 7.47 3.32
C THR A 22 8.69 6.25 4.23
N SER A 23 9.65 6.04 5.14
CA SER A 23 9.66 4.91 6.07
C SER A 23 8.41 4.82 6.94
N CYS A 24 7.77 5.96 7.26
CA CYS A 24 6.50 5.99 8.00
C CYS A 24 5.32 5.35 7.24
N PHE A 25 5.45 5.18 5.92
CA PHE A 25 4.45 4.51 5.08
C PHE A 25 4.79 3.04 4.79
N MET A 26 5.82 2.50 5.46
CA MET A 26 6.27 1.12 5.30
C MET A 26 6.15 0.35 6.63
N PRO A 27 5.79 -0.95 6.62
CA PRO A 27 5.41 -1.77 5.46
C PRO A 27 4.03 -1.39 4.89
N CYS A 28 3.68 -1.91 3.70
CA CYS A 28 2.35 -1.70 3.13
C CYS A 28 1.31 -2.28 4.11
N THR A 29 0.41 -1.43 4.57
CA THR A 29 -0.55 -1.77 5.63
C THR A 29 -1.97 -1.71 5.08
N MET A 30 -2.70 -2.82 5.24
CA MET A 30 -4.14 -2.88 5.03
C MET A 30 -4.83 -3.03 6.39
N SER A 31 -5.98 -2.38 6.56
CA SER A 31 -6.79 -2.51 7.77
C SER A 31 -8.08 -3.25 7.47
N VAL A 32 -8.38 -4.27 8.27
CA VAL A 32 -9.65 -5.00 8.24
C VAL A 32 -10.44 -4.65 9.49
N TRP A 33 -11.66 -4.16 9.32
CA TRP A 33 -12.50 -3.72 10.43
C TRP A 33 -13.99 -3.87 10.10
N GLU A 34 -14.81 -3.87 11.14
CA GLU A 34 -16.27 -3.98 11.05
C GLU A 34 -16.88 -2.66 11.50
N ASP A 35 -17.88 -2.16 10.77
CA ASP A 35 -18.64 -0.96 11.16
C ASP A 35 -19.73 -1.27 12.19
N ASP A 36 -20.38 -0.24 12.72
CA ASP A 36 -21.47 -0.37 13.70
C ASP A 36 -22.71 -1.10 13.15
N SER A 37 -22.78 -1.33 11.83
CA SER A 37 -23.86 -2.08 11.15
C SER A 37 -23.50 -3.55 10.91
N GLY A 38 -22.33 -4.01 11.38
CA GLY A 38 -21.87 -5.39 11.20
C GLY A 38 -21.26 -5.68 9.82
N LYS A 39 -20.93 -4.66 9.02
CA LYS A 39 -20.32 -4.84 7.70
C LYS A 39 -18.79 -4.76 7.79
N VAL A 40 -18.11 -5.71 7.15
CA VAL A 40 -16.64 -5.77 7.11
C VAL A 40 -16.08 -4.94 5.96
N TYR A 41 -15.04 -4.16 6.25
CA TYR A 41 -14.31 -3.31 5.32
C TYR A 41 -12.83 -3.68 5.29
N LEU A 42 -12.23 -3.47 4.12
CA LEU A 42 -10.80 -3.45 3.92
C LEU A 42 -10.40 -2.05 3.49
N SER A 43 -9.52 -1.41 4.26
CA SER A 43 -8.98 -0.08 3.98
C SER A 43 -7.50 -0.16 3.63
N LYS A 44 -7.08 0.65 2.68
CA LYS A 44 -5.69 0.79 2.24
C LYS A 44 -5.39 2.22 1.84
N ILE A 45 -4.10 2.56 1.82
CA ILE A 45 -3.64 3.83 1.23
C ILE A 45 -3.73 3.71 -0.30
N ASN A 46 -4.16 4.78 -0.98
CA ASN A 46 -4.13 4.81 -2.43
C ASN A 46 -2.69 5.07 -2.92
N LEU A 47 -1.93 3.98 -3.11
CA LEU A 47 -0.52 4.03 -3.52
C LEU A 47 -0.32 4.65 -4.91
N GLY A 48 -1.30 4.53 -5.81
CA GLY A 48 -1.25 5.16 -7.13
C GLY A 48 -1.34 6.68 -7.04
N LEU A 49 -2.21 7.20 -6.16
CA LEU A 49 -2.27 8.63 -5.85
C LEU A 49 -1.01 9.09 -5.12
N MET A 50 -0.53 8.31 -4.15
CA MET A 50 0.69 8.59 -3.40
C MET A 50 1.89 8.74 -4.34
N GLY A 51 2.03 7.82 -5.31
CA GLY A 51 3.08 7.89 -6.32
C GLY A 51 3.04 9.19 -7.13
N LYS A 52 1.85 9.66 -7.53
CA LYS A 52 1.71 10.94 -8.26
C LYS A 52 2.08 12.16 -7.40
N MET A 53 1.80 12.13 -6.10
CA MET A 53 2.10 13.22 -5.19
C MET A 53 3.59 13.36 -4.90
N PHE A 54 4.30 12.25 -4.70
CA PHE A 54 5.73 12.26 -4.37
C PHE A 54 6.64 12.36 -5.61
N GLY A 55 6.24 11.80 -6.75
CA GLY A 55 7.08 11.79 -7.94
C GLY A 55 8.33 10.91 -7.79
N GLY A 56 9.32 11.10 -8.66
CA GLY A 56 10.64 10.48 -8.54
C GLY A 56 10.64 8.95 -8.44
N ASN A 57 11.51 8.41 -7.58
CA ASN A 57 11.64 6.96 -7.38
C ASN A 57 10.39 6.35 -6.75
N ILE A 58 9.73 7.09 -5.85
CA ILE A 58 8.48 6.69 -5.20
C ILE A 58 7.38 6.46 -6.25
N ALA A 59 7.22 7.36 -7.24
CA ALA A 59 6.25 7.18 -8.31
C ALA A 59 6.51 5.91 -9.14
N LYS A 60 7.78 5.62 -9.42
CA LYS A 60 8.19 4.46 -10.22
C LYS A 60 7.96 3.14 -9.48
N VAL A 61 8.40 3.06 -8.23
CA VAL A 61 8.33 1.82 -7.43
C VAL A 61 6.97 1.70 -6.75
N MET A 62 6.61 2.64 -5.87
CA MET A 62 5.37 2.60 -5.09
C MET A 62 4.13 2.81 -5.98
N GLY A 63 4.13 3.85 -6.82
CA GLY A 63 3.02 4.14 -7.73
C GLY A 63 2.90 3.18 -8.92
N GLY A 64 3.95 2.41 -9.21
CA GLY A 64 4.03 1.50 -10.35
C GLY A 64 3.99 0.03 -9.95
N GLN A 65 5.10 -0.50 -9.44
CA GLN A 65 5.26 -1.92 -9.14
C GLN A 65 4.44 -2.37 -7.93
N VAL A 66 4.48 -1.61 -6.83
CA VAL A 66 3.74 -1.95 -5.61
C VAL A 66 2.23 -1.92 -5.86
N VAL A 67 1.71 -0.93 -6.59
CA VAL A 67 0.28 -0.87 -6.97
C VAL A 67 -0.17 -2.11 -7.74
N LYS A 68 0.66 -2.63 -8.66
CA LYS A 68 0.34 -3.84 -9.43
C LYS A 68 0.28 -5.07 -8.52
N ASP A 69 1.31 -5.27 -7.69
CA ASP A 69 1.36 -6.39 -6.76
C ASP A 69 0.19 -6.31 -5.75
N GLU A 70 -0.11 -5.12 -5.23
CA GLU A 70 -1.24 -4.89 -4.32
C GLU A 70 -2.59 -5.21 -4.97
N HIS A 71 -2.78 -4.85 -6.25
CA HIS A 71 -4.00 -5.18 -6.98
C HIS A 71 -4.18 -6.70 -7.04
N GLU A 72 -3.14 -7.45 -7.44
CA GLU A 72 -3.22 -8.91 -7.54
C GLU A 72 -3.44 -9.57 -6.17
N ILE A 73 -2.81 -9.07 -5.11
CA ILE A 73 -3.02 -9.55 -3.73
C ILE A 73 -4.48 -9.39 -3.29
N LEU A 74 -5.12 -8.29 -3.67
CA LEU A 74 -6.49 -7.95 -3.27
C LEU A 74 -7.56 -8.43 -4.24
N LYS A 75 -7.16 -9.12 -5.31
CA LYS A 75 -8.06 -9.59 -6.36
C LYS A 75 -9.11 -10.53 -5.79
N GLY A 76 -10.38 -10.20 -6.02
CA GLY A 76 -11.53 -10.96 -5.50
C GLY A 76 -11.92 -10.64 -4.05
N LEU A 77 -11.15 -9.81 -3.33
CA LEU A 77 -11.48 -9.35 -1.98
C LEU A 77 -12.19 -8.00 -1.98
N LEU A 78 -11.88 -7.13 -2.95
CA LEU A 78 -12.50 -5.82 -3.11
C LEU A 78 -13.63 -5.87 -4.15
N LYS A 79 -14.74 -5.19 -3.85
CA LYS A 79 -15.75 -4.85 -4.86
C LYS A 79 -15.24 -3.63 -5.63
N GLU A 80 -15.15 -3.76 -6.96
CA GLU A 80 -14.82 -2.65 -7.88
C GLU A 80 -15.92 -1.58 -7.90
#